data_AF-A0A7C6H6D9-F1
#
_entry.id   AF-A0A7C6H6D9-F1
#
_cell.length_a   1.000
_cell.length_b   1.000
_cell.length_c   1.000
_cell.angle_alpha   90.00
_cell.angle_beta   90.00
_cell.angle_gamma   90.00
#
_symmetry.space_group_name_H-M   'P 1'
#
loop_
_entity.id
_entity.type
_entity.pdbx_description
1 polymer ?
#
loop_
_entity_poly.entity_id
_entity_poly.type
_entity_poly.pdbx_seq_one_letter_code
_entity_poly.pdbx_strand_id
1 'polypeptide(L)'
;MAEIIMAVSIMAAIILGVISLDRVQTVVYEVDPLNPDKEIIARCAGVIKRGGLVAFPTETVYGLGASALNHEAVSKVFEAKARPKGNPLIIHVSNLRQVDSVVTHVSPLAEALMKTFWPGPLTLLFPKSDSVLDVVTAGLTNVAVRMPDHPVSQALIEACGVPLVAPSANLSGRPSPTRARDVLADLDGKVDIILDGGPTHIGVESTVLDVSRESPVILRPGAIGREEIEAALESSGFPGPVLVDGNGPGSSFGPDAEAQAPGANYKHYVPEARLYLAAGTPVEQRQKIIFHALKLAFSGTKVAVLASEENFSFYRPLEDMARGLLHVFILGSRDSLSLVATRLYSAIRRAEEAGARVILSETFGLEGIGLAIANRLEYASRGKKLPGDLSVTPLNLLMICTGNTCRSPMAEGIFKESWKEAGEPYPIQVSSAGVSTVPGMPASQEAVEAVRRMGVDISRHLSAPVSKESLEAADLIIAMTRAHKQMLLARYPESGHKVVTLSEVWPETGGDVIDPYGKSQEEYDKTAELLEKSLRGLAKLLSGQ
;
A
#
# COMPACT_ATOMS: atom_id res chain seq x y z
N MET A 1 -54.33 -6.63 11.47
CA MET A 1 -54.04 -5.21 11.82
C MET A 1 -52.53 -4.95 11.89
N ALA A 2 -51.76 -5.76 12.62
CA ALA A 2 -50.29 -5.65 12.69
C ALA A 2 -49.57 -5.77 11.33
N GLU A 3 -49.99 -6.70 10.46
CA GLU A 3 -49.39 -6.85 9.11
C GLU A 3 -49.63 -5.65 8.19
N ILE A 4 -50.81 -5.03 8.30
CA ILE A 4 -51.16 -3.84 7.52
C ILE A 4 -50.33 -2.64 7.99
N ILE A 5 -50.14 -2.49 9.31
CA ILE A 5 -49.30 -1.44 9.89
C ILE A 5 -47.84 -1.61 9.45
N MET A 6 -47.32 -2.85 9.44
CA MET A 6 -45.97 -3.13 8.97
C MET A 6 -45.78 -2.82 7.48
N ALA A 7 -46.74 -3.20 6.63
CA ALA A 7 -46.69 -2.89 5.20
C ALA A 7 -46.73 -1.38 4.91
N VAL A 8 -47.57 -0.63 5.65
CA VAL A 8 -47.66 0.84 5.53
C VAL A 8 -46.38 1.51 6.02
N SER A 9 -45.74 1.03 7.09
CA SER A 9 -44.45 1.55 7.57
C SER A 9 -43.30 1.29 6.59
N ILE A 10 -43.26 0.12 5.95
CA ILE A 10 -42.26 -0.19 4.91
C ILE A 10 -42.49 0.70 3.68
N MET A 11 -43.74 0.87 3.25
CA MET A 11 -44.05 1.77 2.13
C MET A 11 -43.69 3.23 2.43
N ALA A 12 -43.96 3.70 3.64
CA ALA A 12 -43.59 5.04 4.06
C ALA A 12 -42.06 5.22 4.09
N ALA A 13 -41.31 4.22 4.54
CA ALA A 13 -39.84 4.24 4.52
C ALA A 13 -39.26 4.20 3.09
N ILE A 14 -39.92 3.53 2.14
CA ILE A 14 -39.56 3.54 0.71
C ILE A 14 -39.84 4.91 0.08
N ILE A 15 -41.02 5.50 0.33
CA ILE A 15 -41.42 6.81 -0.20
C ILE A 15 -40.54 7.94 0.37
N LEU A 16 -40.10 7.80 1.62
CA LEU A 16 -39.19 8.73 2.30
C LEU A 16 -37.70 8.47 1.97
N GLY A 17 -37.37 7.50 1.11
CA GLY A 17 -35.99 7.19 0.69
C GLY A 17 -35.12 6.54 1.78
N VAL A 18 -35.72 6.05 2.86
CA VAL A 18 -35.04 5.40 3.99
C VAL A 18 -34.72 3.93 3.67
N ILE A 19 -35.51 3.29 2.81
CA ILE A 19 -35.28 1.93 2.28
C ILE A 19 -35.30 2.00 0.74
N SER A 20 -34.20 1.63 0.09
CA SER A 20 -34.15 1.44 -1.36
C SER A 20 -34.64 0.03 -1.70
N LEU A 21 -35.61 -0.07 -2.63
CA LEU A 21 -36.12 -1.33 -3.18
C LEU A 21 -35.13 -2.04 -4.12
N ASP A 22 -33.99 -1.43 -4.42
CA ASP A 22 -33.03 -1.92 -5.44
C ASP A 22 -31.81 -2.66 -4.86
N ARG A 23 -31.78 -2.94 -3.55
CA ARG A 23 -30.66 -3.72 -2.98
C ARG A 23 -30.80 -5.19 -3.32
N VAL A 24 -30.04 -5.63 -4.30
CA VAL A 24 -29.83 -7.06 -4.59
C VAL A 24 -29.17 -7.70 -3.37
N GLN A 25 -29.65 -8.86 -2.94
CA GLN A 25 -28.96 -9.65 -1.92
C GLN A 25 -27.75 -10.34 -2.57
N THR A 26 -26.54 -9.87 -2.28
CA THR A 26 -25.31 -10.47 -2.80
C THR A 26 -25.09 -11.86 -2.18
N VAL A 27 -24.87 -12.86 -3.03
CA VAL A 27 -24.56 -14.23 -2.61
C VAL A 27 -23.09 -14.54 -2.90
N VAL A 28 -22.37 -15.09 -1.92
CA VAL A 28 -20.99 -15.55 -2.11
C VAL A 28 -20.97 -17.07 -2.24
N TYR A 29 -20.36 -17.58 -3.30
CA TYR A 29 -20.07 -19.00 -3.46
C TYR A 29 -18.57 -19.23 -3.43
N GLU A 30 -18.11 -20.06 -2.50
CA GLU A 30 -16.75 -20.57 -2.52
C GLU A 30 -16.62 -21.61 -3.64
N VAL A 31 -15.55 -21.50 -4.43
CA VAL A 31 -15.27 -22.39 -5.56
C VAL A 31 -13.80 -22.78 -5.57
N ASP A 32 -13.52 -24.03 -5.91
CA ASP A 32 -12.14 -24.46 -6.16
C ASP A 32 -11.59 -23.67 -7.37
N PRO A 33 -10.47 -22.93 -7.22
CA PRO A 33 -9.92 -22.10 -8.29
C PRO A 33 -9.41 -22.91 -9.48
N LEU A 34 -9.07 -24.18 -9.28
CA LEU A 34 -8.52 -25.08 -10.29
C LEU A 34 -9.60 -25.98 -10.91
N ASN A 35 -10.59 -26.39 -10.11
CA ASN A 35 -11.66 -27.29 -10.54
C ASN A 35 -13.05 -26.76 -10.11
N PRO A 36 -13.56 -25.68 -10.75
CA PRO A 36 -14.79 -25.04 -10.32
C PRO A 36 -16.02 -25.96 -10.47
N ASP A 37 -16.90 -25.92 -9.46
CA ASP A 37 -18.15 -26.67 -9.47
C ASP A 37 -19.05 -26.24 -10.65
N LYS A 38 -19.45 -27.22 -11.48
CA LYS A 38 -20.22 -26.98 -12.70
C LYS A 38 -21.62 -26.43 -12.44
N GLU A 39 -22.27 -26.82 -11.33
CA GLU A 39 -23.60 -26.32 -10.97
C GLU A 39 -23.55 -24.86 -10.52
N ILE A 40 -22.51 -24.50 -9.74
CA ILE A 40 -22.28 -23.11 -9.34
C ILE A 40 -21.99 -22.24 -10.57
N ILE A 41 -21.13 -22.70 -11.47
CA ILE A 41 -20.83 -22.00 -12.73
C ILE A 41 -22.09 -21.84 -13.59
N ALA A 42 -22.89 -22.90 -13.77
CA ALA A 42 -24.13 -22.84 -14.54
C ALA A 42 -25.14 -21.83 -13.93
N ARG A 43 -25.23 -21.77 -12.60
CA ARG A 43 -26.06 -20.78 -11.90
C ARG A 43 -25.61 -19.36 -12.18
N CYS A 44 -24.30 -19.09 -12.09
CA CYS A 44 -23.72 -17.78 -12.39
C CYS A 44 -23.95 -17.38 -13.85
N ALA A 45 -23.74 -18.31 -14.80
CA ALA A 45 -24.05 -18.08 -16.21
C ALA A 45 -25.53 -17.75 -16.43
N GLY A 46 -26.44 -18.41 -15.72
CA GLY A 46 -27.87 -18.10 -15.74
C GLY A 46 -28.19 -16.68 -15.27
N VAL A 47 -27.49 -16.16 -14.26
CA VAL A 47 -27.62 -14.78 -13.78
C VAL A 47 -27.16 -13.79 -14.85
N ILE A 48 -25.97 -14.00 -15.43
CA ILE A 48 -25.43 -13.14 -16.50
C ILE A 48 -26.36 -13.12 -17.72
N LYS A 49 -26.88 -14.28 -18.14
CA LYS A 49 -27.82 -14.39 -19.27
C LYS A 49 -29.12 -13.62 -19.06
N ARG A 50 -29.55 -13.44 -17.81
CA ARG A 50 -30.72 -12.60 -17.46
C ARG A 50 -30.37 -11.13 -17.21
N GLY A 51 -29.14 -10.71 -17.49
CA GLY A 51 -28.68 -9.32 -17.31
C GLY A 51 -28.29 -8.95 -15.89
N GLY A 52 -27.94 -9.93 -15.05
CA GLY A 52 -27.34 -9.73 -13.73
C GLY A 52 -25.81 -9.63 -13.77
N LEU A 53 -25.21 -9.39 -12.61
CA LEU A 53 -23.78 -9.16 -12.38
C LEU A 53 -23.15 -10.27 -11.54
N VAL A 54 -21.99 -10.76 -11.98
CA VAL A 54 -21.22 -11.76 -11.23
C VAL A 54 -19.78 -11.28 -11.10
N ALA A 55 -19.27 -11.18 -9.88
CA ALA A 55 -17.84 -10.97 -9.66
C ALA A 55 -17.09 -12.31 -9.61
N PHE A 56 -15.94 -12.39 -10.26
CA PHE A 56 -15.20 -13.65 -10.41
C PHE A 56 -13.67 -13.44 -10.42
N PRO A 57 -12.88 -14.44 -9.98
CA PRO A 57 -11.42 -14.36 -9.95
C PRO A 57 -10.82 -14.53 -11.34
N THR A 58 -9.75 -13.79 -11.62
CA THR A 58 -8.81 -14.02 -12.74
C THR A 58 -7.40 -14.25 -12.18
N GLU A 59 -6.42 -14.52 -13.03
CA GLU A 59 -5.01 -14.52 -12.64
C GLU A 59 -4.53 -13.15 -12.14
N THR A 60 -5.11 -12.07 -12.67
CA THR A 60 -4.71 -10.68 -12.40
C THR A 60 -5.36 -10.10 -11.15
N VAL A 61 -6.64 -9.74 -11.25
CA VAL A 61 -7.49 -9.15 -10.21
C VAL A 61 -8.91 -9.70 -10.39
N TYR A 62 -9.77 -9.58 -9.39
CA TYR A 62 -11.18 -9.97 -9.54
C TYR A 62 -11.87 -9.06 -10.57
N GLY A 63 -12.67 -9.64 -11.47
CA GLY A 63 -13.45 -8.96 -12.48
C GLY A 63 -14.94 -8.90 -12.14
N LEU A 64 -15.65 -7.86 -12.59
CA LEU A 64 -17.10 -7.72 -12.48
C LEU A 64 -17.77 -8.00 -13.83
N GLY A 65 -18.31 -9.20 -13.97
CA GLY A 65 -18.89 -9.74 -15.19
C GLY A 65 -20.32 -9.30 -15.48
N ALA A 66 -20.56 -8.91 -16.74
CA ALA A 66 -21.87 -8.79 -17.35
C ALA A 66 -21.80 -9.17 -18.83
N SER A 67 -22.93 -9.52 -19.46
CA SER A 67 -22.95 -9.79 -20.89
C SER A 67 -22.56 -8.54 -21.69
N ALA A 68 -21.55 -8.66 -22.56
CA ALA A 68 -21.09 -7.54 -23.39
C ALA A 68 -22.09 -7.11 -24.47
N LEU A 69 -23.11 -7.94 -24.74
CA LEU A 69 -24.14 -7.74 -25.75
C LEU A 69 -25.44 -7.16 -25.19
N ASN A 70 -25.52 -6.97 -23.86
CA ASN A 70 -26.72 -6.47 -23.19
C ASN A 70 -26.47 -5.06 -22.60
N HIS A 71 -27.11 -4.05 -23.19
CA HIS A 71 -26.94 -2.65 -22.80
C HIS A 71 -27.34 -2.38 -21.33
N GLU A 72 -28.41 -3.00 -20.84
CA GLU A 72 -28.85 -2.84 -19.45
C GLU A 72 -27.83 -3.46 -18.49
N ALA A 73 -27.33 -4.66 -18.81
CA ALA A 73 -26.33 -5.34 -17.99
C ALA A 73 -25.01 -4.55 -17.92
N VAL A 74 -24.55 -3.99 -19.04
CA VAL A 74 -23.37 -3.11 -19.06
C VAL A 74 -23.63 -1.84 -18.25
N SER A 75 -24.83 -1.26 -18.32
CA SER A 75 -25.19 -0.08 -17.51
C SER A 75 -25.10 -0.36 -16.00
N LYS A 76 -25.57 -1.53 -15.56
CA LYS A 76 -25.45 -1.98 -14.15
C LYS A 76 -23.98 -2.09 -13.69
N VAL A 77 -23.05 -2.48 -14.56
CA VAL A 77 -21.61 -2.48 -14.23
C VAL A 77 -21.10 -1.07 -13.90
N PHE A 78 -21.49 -0.07 -14.69
CA PHE A 78 -21.13 1.32 -14.41
C PHE A 78 -21.75 1.83 -13.12
N GLU A 79 -23.02 1.52 -12.88
CA GLU A 79 -23.76 1.91 -11.67
C GLU A 79 -23.18 1.27 -10.40
N ALA A 80 -23.01 -0.05 -10.37
CA ALA A 80 -22.49 -0.80 -9.23
C ALA A 80 -21.11 -0.26 -8.79
N LYS A 81 -20.25 0.06 -9.77
CA LYS A 81 -18.90 0.59 -9.52
C LYS A 81 -18.86 2.09 -9.28
N ALA A 82 -19.95 2.83 -9.49
CA ALA A 82 -19.92 4.29 -9.62
C ALA A 82 -18.86 4.77 -10.64
N ARG A 83 -18.77 4.07 -11.78
CA ARG A 83 -17.76 4.30 -12.81
C ARG A 83 -18.18 5.40 -13.79
N PRO A 84 -17.29 6.35 -14.16
CA PRO A 84 -17.57 7.31 -15.22
C PRO A 84 -17.82 6.60 -16.56
N LYS A 85 -18.85 7.02 -17.30
CA LYS A 85 -19.21 6.44 -18.61
C LYS A 85 -18.12 6.60 -19.67
N GLY A 86 -17.23 7.58 -19.52
CA GLY A 86 -16.10 7.84 -20.43
C GLY A 86 -14.91 6.90 -20.26
N ASN A 87 -15.02 5.80 -19.51
CA ASN A 87 -13.91 4.87 -19.28
C ASN A 87 -14.24 3.48 -19.87
N PRO A 88 -13.59 3.07 -20.97
CA PRO A 88 -13.92 1.84 -21.68
C PRO A 88 -13.76 0.59 -20.79
N LEU A 89 -14.37 -0.51 -21.20
CA LEU A 89 -14.32 -1.81 -20.52
C LEU A 89 -13.53 -2.83 -21.34
N ILE A 90 -12.99 -3.85 -20.67
CA ILE A 90 -12.33 -4.99 -21.33
C ILE A 90 -13.37 -6.09 -21.52
N ILE A 91 -13.47 -6.61 -22.74
CA ILE A 91 -14.23 -7.83 -23.04
C ILE A 91 -13.35 -9.05 -22.75
N HIS A 92 -13.86 -9.97 -21.95
CA HIS A 92 -13.27 -11.27 -21.67
C HIS A 92 -13.93 -12.34 -22.54
N VAL A 93 -13.09 -13.21 -23.11
CA VAL A 93 -13.48 -14.32 -23.98
C VAL A 93 -12.88 -15.64 -23.48
N SER A 94 -13.49 -16.77 -23.84
CA SER A 94 -12.97 -18.12 -23.56
C SER A 94 -12.41 -18.85 -24.78
N ASN A 95 -12.70 -18.37 -26.00
CA ASN A 95 -12.25 -18.99 -27.24
C ASN A 95 -12.17 -17.96 -28.39
N LEU A 96 -11.49 -18.34 -29.48
CA LEU A 96 -11.26 -17.45 -30.62
C LEU A 96 -12.55 -17.04 -31.36
N ARG A 97 -13.57 -17.91 -31.41
CA ARG A 97 -14.85 -17.56 -32.06
C ARG A 97 -15.54 -16.36 -31.40
N GLN A 98 -15.34 -16.19 -30.09
CA GLN A 98 -15.86 -15.02 -29.38
C GLN A 98 -15.07 -13.75 -29.72
N VAL A 99 -13.77 -13.85 -30.04
CA VAL A 99 -12.97 -12.72 -30.55
C VAL A 99 -13.54 -12.24 -31.89
N ASP A 100 -13.76 -13.17 -32.82
CA ASP A 100 -14.32 -12.89 -34.14
C ASP A 100 -15.69 -12.21 -34.06
N SER A 101 -16.44 -12.44 -32.99
CA SER A 101 -17.75 -11.83 -32.78
C SER A 101 -17.71 -10.35 -32.36
N VAL A 102 -16.56 -9.84 -31.87
CA VAL A 102 -16.43 -8.48 -31.32
C VAL A 102 -15.43 -7.60 -32.07
N VAL A 103 -14.58 -8.15 -32.93
CA VAL A 103 -13.57 -7.40 -33.71
C VAL A 103 -13.82 -7.49 -35.21
N THR A 104 -13.38 -6.49 -35.99
CA THR A 104 -13.49 -6.56 -37.48
C THR A 104 -12.31 -7.24 -38.14
N HIS A 105 -11.11 -7.13 -37.54
CA HIS A 105 -9.88 -7.66 -38.10
C HIS A 105 -8.88 -8.00 -36.98
N VAL A 106 -8.27 -9.18 -37.09
CA VAL A 106 -7.13 -9.61 -36.28
C VAL A 106 -5.90 -9.60 -37.20
N SER A 107 -4.90 -8.79 -36.87
CA SER A 107 -3.66 -8.72 -37.66
C SER A 107 -2.76 -9.93 -37.37
N PRO A 108 -1.87 -10.33 -38.30
CA PRO A 108 -0.91 -11.42 -38.05
C PRO A 108 -0.04 -11.20 -36.81
N LEU A 109 0.29 -9.93 -36.52
CA LEU A 109 0.99 -9.53 -35.30
C LEU A 109 0.16 -9.85 -34.05
N ALA A 110 -1.13 -9.51 -34.06
CA ALA A 110 -2.03 -9.79 -32.94
C ALA A 110 -2.25 -11.29 -32.77
N GLU A 111 -2.38 -12.07 -33.85
CA GLU A 111 -2.47 -13.54 -33.80
C GLU A 111 -1.22 -14.15 -33.13
N ALA A 112 -0.03 -13.66 -33.46
CA ALA A 112 1.21 -14.11 -32.84
C ALA A 112 1.23 -13.85 -31.32
N LEU A 113 0.81 -12.66 -30.89
CA LEU A 113 0.71 -12.32 -29.47
C LEU A 113 -0.37 -13.15 -28.75
N MET A 114 -1.53 -13.35 -29.37
CA MET A 114 -2.59 -14.20 -28.83
C MET A 114 -2.10 -15.64 -28.66
N LYS A 115 -1.39 -16.19 -29.64
CA LYS A 115 -0.85 -17.56 -29.56
C LYS A 115 0.15 -17.73 -28.42
N THR A 116 0.93 -16.70 -28.12
CA THR A 116 1.97 -16.76 -27.08
C THR A 116 1.41 -16.48 -25.68
N PHE A 117 0.52 -15.50 -25.56
CA PHE A 117 0.10 -14.95 -24.25
C PHE A 117 -1.36 -15.23 -23.88
N TRP A 118 -2.17 -15.84 -24.75
CA TRP A 118 -3.55 -16.23 -24.42
C TRP A 118 -3.71 -17.75 -24.27
N PRO A 119 -4.43 -18.21 -23.24
CA PRO A 119 -4.97 -17.44 -22.10
C PRO A 119 -3.86 -16.77 -21.27
N GLY A 120 -4.11 -15.56 -20.76
CA GLY A 120 -3.14 -14.87 -19.91
C GLY A 120 -3.35 -13.36 -19.74
N PRO A 121 -2.39 -12.70 -19.05
CA PRO A 121 -2.52 -11.32 -18.57
C PRO A 121 -2.18 -10.26 -19.64
N LEU A 122 -2.45 -10.56 -20.90
CA LEU A 122 -2.32 -9.60 -22.02
C LEU A 122 -3.70 -9.20 -22.55
N THR A 123 -3.93 -7.90 -22.68
CA THR A 123 -5.12 -7.31 -23.30
C THR A 123 -4.70 -6.61 -24.58
N LEU A 124 -5.39 -6.89 -25.67
CA LEU A 124 -5.12 -6.33 -26.99
C LEU A 124 -6.26 -5.40 -27.41
N LEU A 125 -5.94 -4.23 -27.97
CA LEU A 125 -6.93 -3.35 -28.58
C LEU A 125 -7.07 -3.66 -30.07
N PHE A 126 -8.31 -3.86 -30.50
CA PHE A 126 -8.69 -4.13 -31.88
C PHE A 126 -9.69 -3.09 -32.39
N PRO A 127 -9.77 -2.84 -33.70
CA PRO A 127 -10.93 -2.19 -34.28
C PRO A 127 -12.21 -2.97 -33.94
N LYS A 128 -13.20 -2.30 -33.33
CA LYS A 128 -14.45 -2.94 -32.88
C LYS A 128 -15.36 -3.24 -34.05
N SER A 129 -16.10 -4.35 -33.97
CA SER A 129 -17.22 -4.63 -34.88
C SER A 129 -18.49 -3.91 -34.45
N ASP A 130 -19.49 -3.87 -35.34
CA ASP A 130 -20.79 -3.25 -35.07
C ASP A 130 -21.61 -3.95 -33.98
N SER A 131 -21.24 -5.18 -33.61
CA SER A 131 -21.88 -5.92 -32.51
C SER A 131 -21.53 -5.34 -31.12
N VAL A 132 -20.40 -4.59 -31.03
CA VAL A 132 -19.91 -4.04 -29.77
C VAL A 132 -20.64 -2.73 -29.47
N LEU A 133 -21.40 -2.75 -28.37
CA LEU A 133 -22.13 -1.58 -27.87
C LEU A 133 -21.17 -0.42 -27.57
N ASP A 134 -21.50 0.80 -28.01
CA ASP A 134 -20.65 1.98 -27.79
C ASP A 134 -20.40 2.29 -26.31
N VAL A 135 -21.32 1.90 -25.43
CA VAL A 135 -21.14 2.03 -23.97
C VAL A 135 -19.98 1.18 -23.44
N VAL A 136 -19.60 0.09 -24.14
CA VAL A 136 -18.44 -0.74 -23.79
C VAL A 136 -17.14 -0.03 -24.12
N THR A 137 -17.08 0.68 -25.26
CA THR A 137 -15.87 1.36 -25.74
C THR A 137 -15.82 2.84 -25.38
N ALA A 138 -16.81 3.35 -24.64
CA ALA A 138 -16.98 4.78 -24.38
C ALA A 138 -17.02 5.62 -25.67
N GLY A 139 -17.57 5.07 -26.74
CA GLY A 139 -17.64 5.70 -28.07
C GLY A 139 -16.36 5.61 -28.90
N LEU A 140 -15.31 4.95 -28.41
CA LEU A 140 -14.08 4.72 -29.18
C LEU A 140 -14.29 3.70 -30.29
N THR A 141 -13.45 3.80 -31.33
CA THR A 141 -13.43 2.87 -32.48
C THR A 141 -12.78 1.53 -32.16
N ASN A 142 -12.01 1.46 -31.07
CA ASN A 142 -11.29 0.26 -30.66
C ASN A 142 -11.96 -0.39 -29.44
N VAL A 143 -11.88 -1.72 -29.36
CA VAL A 143 -12.34 -2.55 -28.24
C VAL A 143 -11.15 -3.31 -27.64
N ALA A 144 -11.07 -3.33 -26.31
CA ALA A 144 -10.06 -4.08 -25.57
C ALA A 144 -10.56 -5.51 -25.30
N VAL A 145 -9.79 -6.51 -25.71
CA VAL A 145 -10.15 -7.93 -25.57
C VAL A 145 -9.05 -8.68 -24.82
N ARG A 146 -9.44 -9.64 -23.98
CA ARG A 146 -8.54 -10.53 -23.24
C ARG A 146 -9.14 -11.93 -23.08
N MET A 147 -8.29 -12.94 -23.10
CA MET A 147 -8.64 -14.30 -22.67
C MET A 147 -7.98 -14.59 -21.32
N PRO A 148 -8.69 -14.53 -20.18
CA PRO A 148 -8.09 -14.68 -18.85
C PRO A 148 -7.58 -16.10 -18.59
N ASP A 149 -6.39 -16.26 -18.01
CA ASP A 149 -5.86 -17.58 -17.61
C ASP A 149 -6.31 -17.96 -16.19
N HIS A 150 -7.60 -18.25 -16.04
CA HIS A 150 -8.13 -18.75 -14.76
C HIS A 150 -9.27 -19.74 -15.00
N PRO A 151 -9.23 -20.98 -14.46
CA PRO A 151 -10.25 -22.00 -14.71
C PRO A 151 -11.68 -21.55 -14.39
N VAL A 152 -11.90 -20.88 -13.25
CA VAL A 152 -13.20 -20.26 -12.90
C VAL A 152 -13.69 -19.25 -13.97
N SER A 153 -12.82 -18.32 -14.40
CA SER A 153 -13.17 -17.33 -15.43
C SER A 153 -13.53 -18.00 -16.75
N GLN A 154 -12.69 -18.93 -17.21
CA GLN A 154 -12.86 -19.66 -18.46
C GLN A 154 -14.18 -20.46 -18.46
N ALA A 155 -14.43 -21.22 -17.39
CA ALA A 155 -15.66 -21.99 -17.23
C ALA A 155 -16.91 -21.11 -17.22
N LEU A 156 -16.85 -19.95 -16.55
CA LEU A 156 -17.97 -18.99 -16.51
C LEU A 156 -18.27 -18.41 -17.90
N ILE A 157 -17.26 -17.91 -18.61
CA ILE A 157 -17.43 -17.28 -19.94
C ILE A 157 -17.95 -18.32 -20.94
N GLU A 158 -17.42 -19.54 -20.92
CA GLU A 158 -17.87 -20.63 -21.79
C GLU A 158 -19.33 -21.01 -21.49
N ALA A 159 -19.71 -21.16 -20.21
CA ALA A 159 -21.08 -21.47 -19.81
C ALA A 159 -22.08 -20.34 -20.15
N CYS A 160 -21.62 -19.09 -20.17
CA CYS A 160 -22.41 -17.95 -20.64
C CYS A 160 -22.69 -18.03 -22.15
N GLY A 161 -21.75 -18.57 -22.93
CA GLY A 161 -21.86 -18.65 -24.39
C GLY A 161 -21.80 -17.30 -25.10
N VAL A 162 -21.46 -16.21 -24.38
CA VAL A 162 -21.32 -14.85 -24.90
C VAL A 162 -20.09 -14.18 -24.28
N PRO A 163 -19.43 -13.23 -24.97
CA PRO A 163 -18.36 -12.44 -24.38
C PRO A 163 -18.87 -11.61 -23.18
N LEU A 164 -18.02 -11.43 -22.18
CA LEU A 164 -18.37 -10.69 -20.96
C LEU A 164 -17.57 -9.40 -20.86
N VAL A 165 -18.20 -8.27 -20.52
CA VAL A 165 -17.41 -7.15 -19.99
C VAL A 165 -16.96 -7.49 -18.58
N ALA A 166 -15.70 -7.20 -18.24
CA ALA A 166 -15.15 -7.48 -16.92
C ALA A 166 -14.06 -6.46 -16.52
N PRO A 167 -14.45 -5.23 -16.10
CA PRO A 167 -13.52 -4.37 -15.37
C PRO A 167 -13.21 -4.98 -13.99
N SER A 168 -12.20 -4.45 -13.28
CA SER A 168 -11.90 -4.85 -11.90
C SER A 168 -13.12 -4.70 -10.98
N ALA A 169 -13.31 -5.59 -10.00
CA ALA A 169 -14.53 -5.68 -9.18
C ALA A 169 -14.52 -4.78 -7.91
N ASN A 170 -14.06 -3.54 -8.03
CA ASN A 170 -13.99 -2.54 -6.96
C ASN A 170 -14.88 -1.32 -7.23
N LEU A 171 -15.16 -0.52 -6.20
CA LEU A 171 -15.66 0.84 -6.41
C LEU A 171 -14.63 1.66 -7.16
N SER A 172 -15.09 2.46 -8.13
CA SER A 172 -14.20 3.25 -8.97
C SER A 172 -13.28 4.13 -8.14
N GLY A 173 -11.98 3.92 -8.39
CA GLY A 173 -10.88 4.62 -7.75
C GLY A 173 -10.30 3.99 -6.51
N ARG A 174 -10.96 3.00 -5.90
CA ARG A 174 -10.32 2.16 -4.86
C ARG A 174 -9.22 1.27 -5.46
N PRO A 175 -8.27 0.76 -4.66
CA PRO A 175 -7.34 -0.29 -5.08
C PRO A 175 -8.07 -1.49 -5.70
N SER A 176 -7.50 -2.15 -6.70
CA SER A 176 -8.19 -3.31 -7.31
C SER A 176 -8.30 -4.48 -6.32
N PRO A 177 -9.36 -5.31 -6.42
CA PRO A 177 -9.57 -6.42 -5.49
C PRO A 177 -8.75 -7.63 -5.94
N THR A 178 -7.98 -8.21 -5.02
CA THR A 178 -7.20 -9.43 -5.27
C THR A 178 -7.74 -10.62 -4.47
N ARG A 179 -8.81 -10.41 -3.69
CA ARG A 179 -9.54 -11.42 -2.91
C ARG A 179 -11.04 -11.15 -2.96
N ALA A 180 -11.87 -12.18 -2.83
CA ALA A 180 -13.33 -12.03 -2.80
C ALA A 180 -13.81 -11.11 -1.67
N ARG A 181 -13.15 -11.13 -0.51
CA ARG A 181 -13.43 -10.20 0.60
C ARG A 181 -13.28 -8.72 0.20
N ASP A 182 -12.34 -8.41 -0.70
CA ASP A 182 -12.10 -7.05 -1.17
C ASP A 182 -13.24 -6.62 -2.10
N VAL A 183 -13.78 -7.56 -2.88
CA VAL A 183 -14.99 -7.36 -3.70
C VAL A 183 -16.20 -7.13 -2.82
N LEU A 184 -16.40 -7.96 -1.80
CA LEU A 184 -17.52 -7.85 -0.87
C LEU A 184 -17.49 -6.50 -0.14
N ALA A 185 -16.32 -6.07 0.34
CA ALA A 185 -16.17 -4.76 1.00
C ALA A 185 -16.59 -3.57 0.11
N ASP A 186 -16.44 -3.70 -1.21
CA ASP A 186 -16.73 -2.64 -2.17
C ASP A 186 -18.14 -2.72 -2.77
N LEU A 187 -18.62 -3.94 -3.04
CA LEU A 187 -19.77 -4.21 -3.91
C LEU A 187 -20.91 -5.02 -3.25
N ASP A 188 -20.85 -5.27 -1.94
CA ASP A 188 -21.97 -5.88 -1.22
C ASP A 188 -23.27 -5.08 -1.41
N GLY A 189 -24.34 -5.79 -1.74
CA GLY A 189 -25.65 -5.22 -2.07
C GLY A 189 -25.75 -4.60 -3.47
N LYS A 190 -24.71 -4.70 -4.31
CA LYS A 190 -24.65 -4.11 -5.67
C LYS A 190 -24.42 -5.13 -6.79
N VAL A 191 -24.11 -6.37 -6.44
CA VAL A 191 -23.86 -7.48 -7.38
C VAL A 191 -24.65 -8.69 -6.94
N ASP A 192 -25.09 -9.52 -7.89
CA ASP A 192 -25.89 -10.70 -7.58
C ASP A 192 -25.05 -11.79 -6.93
N ILE A 193 -23.88 -12.08 -7.49
CA ILE A 193 -23.01 -13.17 -7.04
C ILE A 193 -21.55 -12.74 -6.97
N ILE A 194 -20.82 -13.21 -5.96
CA ILE A 194 -19.36 -13.23 -5.89
C ILE A 194 -18.90 -14.69 -5.87
N LEU A 195 -18.07 -15.09 -6.84
CA LEU A 195 -17.35 -16.36 -6.84
C LEU A 195 -16.05 -16.18 -6.07
N ASP A 196 -15.92 -16.78 -4.89
CA ASP A 196 -14.68 -16.78 -4.11
C ASP A 196 -13.79 -17.96 -4.53
N GLY A 197 -12.82 -17.67 -5.38
CA GLY A 197 -11.76 -18.62 -5.77
C GLY A 197 -10.43 -18.34 -5.07
N GLY A 198 -10.44 -17.66 -3.93
CA GLY A 198 -9.23 -17.31 -3.20
C GLY A 198 -8.43 -16.14 -3.81
N PRO A 199 -7.19 -15.91 -3.33
CA PRO A 199 -6.37 -14.80 -3.81
C PRO A 199 -5.91 -14.95 -5.27
N THR A 200 -5.91 -13.86 -6.03
CA THR A 200 -5.30 -13.81 -7.36
C THR A 200 -3.78 -13.92 -7.28
N HIS A 201 -3.14 -14.53 -8.27
CA HIS A 201 -1.71 -14.84 -8.18
C HIS A 201 -0.78 -13.76 -8.77
N ILE A 202 -1.22 -12.93 -9.72
CA ILE A 202 -0.41 -11.81 -10.25
C ILE A 202 -0.61 -10.53 -9.44
N GLY A 203 -1.85 -10.21 -9.06
CA GLY A 203 -2.20 -9.08 -8.17
C GLY A 203 -2.14 -7.67 -8.77
N VAL A 204 -1.73 -7.52 -10.03
CA VAL A 204 -1.89 -6.31 -10.83
C VAL A 204 -2.67 -6.62 -12.11
N GLU A 205 -3.30 -5.62 -12.72
CA GLU A 205 -4.08 -5.82 -13.94
C GLU A 205 -3.21 -6.20 -15.15
N SER A 206 -3.86 -6.72 -16.19
CA SER A 206 -3.22 -7.09 -17.45
C SER A 206 -2.47 -5.93 -18.11
N THR A 207 -1.41 -6.27 -18.85
CA THR A 207 -0.79 -5.36 -19.80
C THR A 207 -1.79 -5.05 -20.90
N VAL A 208 -1.96 -3.76 -21.24
CA VAL A 208 -2.84 -3.33 -22.33
C VAL A 208 -1.99 -2.82 -23.47
N LEU A 209 -2.08 -3.50 -24.62
CA LEU A 209 -1.28 -3.21 -25.81
C LEU A 209 -2.20 -2.79 -26.97
N ASP A 210 -1.93 -1.62 -27.52
CA ASP A 210 -2.51 -1.16 -28.77
C ASP A 210 -1.76 -1.79 -29.95
N VAL A 211 -2.45 -2.67 -30.69
CA VAL A 211 -1.94 -3.35 -31.88
C VAL A 211 -2.59 -2.81 -33.16
N SER A 212 -3.32 -1.69 -33.07
CA SER A 212 -3.94 -1.02 -34.22
C SER A 212 -2.98 -0.05 -34.94
N ARG A 213 -1.79 0.17 -34.39
CA ARG A 213 -0.75 1.08 -34.92
C ARG A 213 0.37 0.29 -35.61
N GLU A 214 1.21 1.00 -36.37
CA GLU A 214 2.38 0.42 -37.04
C GLU A 214 3.36 -0.22 -36.05
N SER A 215 3.65 0.48 -34.94
CA SER A 215 4.38 -0.08 -33.81
C SER A 215 3.43 -0.30 -32.63
N PRO A 216 3.42 -1.50 -32.01
CA PRO A 216 2.60 -1.74 -30.83
C PRO A 216 2.94 -0.80 -29.67
N VAL A 217 1.92 -0.33 -28.94
CA VAL A 217 2.09 0.62 -27.84
C VAL A 217 1.46 0.08 -26.56
N ILE A 218 2.25 -0.07 -25.51
CA ILE A 218 1.78 -0.40 -24.17
C ILE A 218 1.09 0.83 -23.60
N LEU A 219 -0.24 0.79 -23.54
CA LEU A 219 -1.09 1.84 -22.95
C LEU A 219 -1.21 1.67 -21.43
N ARG A 220 -1.03 0.44 -20.93
CA ARG A 220 -0.99 0.16 -19.49
C ARG A 220 0.01 -0.95 -19.19
N PRO A 221 1.08 -0.69 -18.43
CA PRO A 221 1.98 -1.73 -17.95
C PRO A 221 1.26 -2.73 -17.04
N GLY A 222 1.57 -4.01 -17.19
CA GLY A 222 1.05 -5.11 -16.38
C GLY A 222 2.10 -6.21 -16.20
N ALA A 223 1.67 -7.45 -16.03
CA ALA A 223 2.57 -8.57 -15.76
C ALA A 223 3.50 -8.92 -16.94
N ILE A 224 3.00 -8.77 -18.18
CA ILE A 224 3.82 -9.00 -19.38
C ILE A 224 4.57 -7.71 -19.68
N GLY A 225 5.90 -7.75 -19.54
CA GLY A 225 6.80 -6.64 -19.79
C GLY A 225 6.97 -6.33 -21.28
N ARG A 226 7.58 -5.17 -21.57
CA ARG A 226 7.91 -4.76 -22.95
C ARG A 226 8.85 -5.77 -23.60
N GLU A 227 9.85 -6.20 -22.85
CA GLU A 227 10.92 -7.10 -23.30
C GLU A 227 10.36 -8.48 -23.70
N GLU A 228 9.35 -8.98 -22.97
CA GLU A 228 8.66 -10.22 -23.29
C GLU A 228 7.83 -10.10 -24.58
N ILE A 229 7.15 -8.97 -24.77
CA ILE A 229 6.36 -8.70 -25.99
C ILE A 229 7.31 -8.60 -27.20
N GLU A 230 8.41 -7.85 -27.08
CA GLU A 230 9.41 -7.73 -28.15
C GLU A 230 10.00 -9.09 -28.54
N ALA A 231 10.37 -9.92 -27.56
CA ALA A 231 10.89 -11.27 -27.81
C ALA A 231 9.87 -12.19 -28.51
N ALA A 232 8.59 -12.11 -28.13
CA ALA A 232 7.52 -12.88 -28.75
C ALA A 232 7.27 -12.46 -30.21
N LEU A 233 7.33 -11.15 -30.49
CA LEU A 233 7.19 -10.58 -31.83
C LEU A 233 8.37 -10.93 -32.72
N GLU A 234 9.60 -10.82 -32.20
CA GLU A 234 10.82 -11.21 -32.91
C GLU A 234 10.78 -12.70 -33.30
N SER A 235 10.43 -13.57 -32.35
CA SER A 235 10.29 -15.02 -32.59
C SER A 235 9.21 -15.38 -33.61
N SER A 236 8.27 -14.46 -33.84
CA SER A 236 7.15 -14.63 -34.78
C SER A 236 7.36 -13.93 -36.12
N GLY A 237 8.54 -13.32 -36.34
CA GLY A 237 8.89 -12.66 -37.61
C GLY A 237 8.40 -11.21 -37.72
N PHE A 238 8.05 -10.56 -36.62
CA PHE A 238 7.64 -9.15 -36.55
C PHE A 238 8.62 -8.31 -35.71
N PRO A 239 9.92 -8.24 -36.06
CA PRO A 239 10.88 -7.48 -35.28
C PRO A 239 10.55 -5.98 -35.32
N GLY A 240 10.58 -5.33 -34.17
CA GLY A 240 10.32 -3.90 -34.06
C GLY A 240 10.21 -3.45 -32.60
N PRO A 241 10.35 -2.14 -32.34
CA PRO A 241 10.24 -1.61 -30.99
C PRO A 241 8.79 -1.66 -30.51
N VAL A 242 8.61 -2.02 -29.23
CA VAL A 242 7.33 -1.83 -28.53
C VAL A 242 7.43 -0.54 -27.72
N LEU A 243 6.53 0.40 -28.02
CA LEU A 243 6.51 1.70 -27.34
C LEU A 243 5.75 1.59 -26.01
N VAL A 244 6.04 2.47 -25.07
CA VAL A 244 5.30 2.61 -23.81
C VAL A 244 4.73 4.02 -23.74
N ASP A 245 3.42 4.13 -23.54
CA ASP A 245 2.75 5.41 -23.41
C ASP A 245 3.21 6.15 -22.14
N GLY A 246 3.54 7.44 -22.26
CA GLY A 246 4.01 8.26 -21.14
C GLY A 246 5.48 8.06 -20.70
N ASN A 247 6.41 7.72 -21.62
CA ASN A 247 7.86 7.56 -21.34
C ASN A 247 8.77 8.61 -22.02
N GLY A 248 8.27 9.82 -22.30
CA GLY A 248 9.11 10.97 -22.67
C GLY A 248 9.91 11.50 -21.46
N PRO A 249 11.11 12.09 -21.62
CA PRO A 249 11.83 12.73 -20.52
C PRO A 249 10.94 13.80 -19.86
N GLY A 250 10.59 13.61 -18.57
CA GLY A 250 9.72 14.52 -17.83
C GLY A 250 8.22 14.19 -17.86
N SER A 251 7.81 13.10 -18.50
CA SER A 251 6.40 12.66 -18.46
C SER A 251 6.07 12.00 -17.12
N SER A 252 5.11 12.60 -16.42
CA SER A 252 4.46 12.02 -15.26
C SER A 252 3.32 11.13 -15.78
N PHE A 253 3.05 9.99 -15.15
CA PHE A 253 1.79 9.26 -15.35
C PHE A 253 0.65 10.12 -14.76
N GLY A 254 0.27 11.19 -15.48
CA GLY A 254 -0.66 12.21 -15.05
C GLY A 254 -2.10 11.89 -15.46
N PRO A 255 -3.11 12.34 -14.72
CA PRO A 255 -4.52 11.99 -14.92
C PRO A 255 -5.22 12.69 -16.11
N ASP A 256 -4.50 13.45 -16.94
CA ASP A 256 -5.07 14.47 -17.84
C ASP A 256 -5.10 14.08 -19.34
N ALA A 257 -4.90 12.82 -19.73
CA ALA A 257 -4.67 12.43 -21.12
C ALA A 257 -5.79 11.54 -21.71
N GLU A 258 -6.97 12.03 -22.14
CA GLU A 258 -8.11 11.28 -22.77
C GLU A 258 -8.00 9.73 -22.84
N ALA A 259 -8.86 9.00 -22.12
CA ALA A 259 -8.72 7.54 -21.92
C ALA A 259 -8.84 6.72 -23.21
N GLN A 260 -7.70 6.41 -23.83
CA GLN A 260 -7.61 5.49 -24.97
C GLN A 260 -7.71 4.02 -24.55
N ALA A 261 -7.53 3.71 -23.25
CA ALA A 261 -7.63 2.38 -22.69
C ALA A 261 -8.13 2.36 -21.22
N PRO A 262 -8.66 1.22 -20.75
CA PRO A 262 -9.09 1.06 -19.37
C PRO A 262 -7.94 1.28 -18.38
N GLY A 263 -8.10 2.24 -17.47
CA GLY A 263 -7.09 2.54 -16.44
C GLY A 263 -5.97 3.50 -16.89
N ALA A 264 -6.09 4.10 -18.08
CA ALA A 264 -5.18 5.13 -18.57
C ALA A 264 -5.50 6.55 -18.05
N ASN A 265 -6.72 6.82 -17.58
CA ASN A 265 -7.08 8.08 -16.88
C ASN A 265 -8.09 7.87 -15.78
N TYR A 266 -8.25 8.91 -14.95
CA TYR A 266 -9.04 9.01 -13.72
C TYR A 266 -8.32 8.49 -12.47
N LYS A 267 -8.77 8.94 -11.30
CA LYS A 267 -8.28 8.52 -9.96
C LYS A 267 -8.41 6.99 -9.85
N HIS A 268 -7.42 6.24 -10.32
CA HIS A 268 -7.37 4.79 -10.21
C HIS A 268 -6.47 4.42 -9.04
N TYR A 269 -6.85 3.37 -8.30
CA TYR A 269 -6.00 2.75 -7.27
C TYR A 269 -5.66 3.62 -6.07
N VAL A 270 -6.44 4.68 -5.82
CA VAL A 270 -6.14 5.62 -4.75
C VAL A 270 -6.72 5.12 -3.43
N PRO A 271 -5.89 4.79 -2.44
CA PRO A 271 -6.38 4.60 -1.08
C PRO A 271 -7.02 5.87 -0.52
N GLU A 272 -7.90 5.71 0.47
CA GLU A 272 -8.33 6.76 1.39
C GLU A 272 -7.15 7.27 2.23
N ALA A 273 -6.27 6.36 2.67
CA ALA A 273 -5.02 6.72 3.33
C ALA A 273 -4.10 7.52 2.39
N ARG A 274 -3.36 8.50 2.94
CA ARG A 274 -2.40 9.27 2.13
C ARG A 274 -1.16 8.42 1.87
N LEU A 275 -0.92 8.05 0.62
CA LEU A 275 0.26 7.29 0.22
C LEU A 275 1.41 8.23 -0.23
N TYR A 276 2.62 7.96 0.23
CA TYR A 276 3.86 8.65 -0.16
C TYR A 276 4.92 7.65 -0.62
N LEU A 277 5.62 7.98 -1.71
CA LEU A 277 6.71 7.17 -2.24
C LEU A 277 8.08 7.67 -1.75
N ALA A 278 8.92 6.77 -1.28
CA ALA A 278 10.31 7.08 -0.98
C ALA A 278 11.16 6.98 -2.26
N ALA A 279 11.79 8.09 -2.66
CA ALA A 279 12.69 8.13 -3.83
C ALA A 279 14.16 8.00 -3.41
N GLY A 280 15.00 7.46 -4.29
CA GLY A 280 16.44 7.25 -4.07
C GLY A 280 16.84 5.78 -4.15
N THR A 281 18.08 5.48 -3.77
CA THR A 281 18.59 4.11 -3.58
C THR A 281 17.82 3.40 -2.45
N PRO A 282 17.82 2.06 -2.38
CA PRO A 282 17.15 1.33 -1.30
C PRO A 282 17.52 1.80 0.12
N VAL A 283 18.78 2.22 0.31
CA VAL A 283 19.26 2.77 1.59
C VAL A 283 18.65 4.14 1.88
N GLU A 284 18.66 5.05 0.90
CA GLU A 284 18.04 6.38 1.04
C GLU A 284 16.52 6.29 1.25
N GLN A 285 15.86 5.36 0.56
CA GLN A 285 14.43 5.10 0.74
C GLN A 285 14.14 4.66 2.16
N ARG A 286 14.92 3.69 2.66
CA ARG A 286 14.82 3.20 4.04
C ARG A 286 15.01 4.33 5.04
N GLN A 287 16.05 5.13 4.91
CA GLN A 287 16.32 6.27 5.81
C GLN A 287 15.15 7.27 5.84
N LYS A 288 14.62 7.64 4.67
CA LYS A 288 13.44 8.52 4.56
C LYS A 288 12.21 7.90 5.24
N ILE A 289 11.98 6.61 5.02
CA ILE A 289 10.85 5.89 5.62
C ILE A 289 10.99 5.84 7.14
N ILE A 290 12.15 5.47 7.68
CA ILE A 290 12.40 5.41 9.14
C ILE A 290 12.11 6.78 9.76
N PHE A 291 12.72 7.84 9.23
CA PHE A 291 12.55 9.19 9.74
C PHE A 291 11.07 9.64 9.74
N HIS A 292 10.40 9.53 8.60
CA HIS A 292 9.01 9.99 8.47
C HIS A 292 8.02 9.09 9.22
N ALA A 293 8.26 7.78 9.28
CA ALA A 293 7.43 6.85 10.03
C ALA A 293 7.43 7.20 11.51
N LEU A 294 8.60 7.48 12.11
CA LEU A 294 8.69 7.83 13.53
C LEU A 294 8.08 9.19 13.83
N LYS A 295 8.36 10.21 13.00
CA LYS A 295 7.73 11.54 13.10
C LYS A 295 6.20 11.44 13.10
N LEU A 296 5.64 10.67 12.17
CA LEU A 296 4.20 10.53 12.04
C LEU A 296 3.61 9.65 13.15
N ALA A 297 4.20 8.49 13.42
CA ALA A 297 3.71 7.56 14.44
C ALA A 297 3.68 8.22 15.82
N PHE A 298 4.75 8.90 16.21
CA PHE A 298 4.81 9.57 17.51
C PHE A 298 4.11 10.93 17.57
N SER A 299 3.50 11.39 16.47
CA SER A 299 2.46 12.43 16.49
C SER A 299 1.06 11.87 16.79
N GLY A 300 0.93 10.55 16.96
CA GLY A 300 -0.34 9.83 17.14
C GLY A 300 -1.00 9.41 15.83
N THR A 301 -0.35 9.62 14.68
CA THR A 301 -0.87 9.19 13.38
C THR A 301 -0.61 7.70 13.18
N LYS A 302 -1.62 6.93 12.81
CA LYS A 302 -1.42 5.53 12.38
C LYS A 302 -0.77 5.48 11.00
N VAL A 303 0.37 4.84 10.89
CA VAL A 303 1.21 4.73 9.70
C VAL A 303 1.33 3.27 9.28
N ALA A 304 1.28 3.01 7.98
CA ALA A 304 1.69 1.74 7.41
C ALA A 304 2.94 1.93 6.54
N VAL A 305 3.84 0.94 6.55
CA VAL A 305 5.01 0.89 5.68
C VAL A 305 4.85 -0.29 4.73
N LEU A 306 4.97 -0.04 3.42
CA LEU A 306 5.08 -1.08 2.41
C LEU A 306 6.56 -1.30 2.09
N ALA A 307 7.06 -2.46 2.50
CA ALA A 307 8.49 -2.74 2.56
C ALA A 307 8.88 -3.98 1.74
N SER A 308 10.14 -4.01 1.31
CA SER A 308 10.76 -5.21 0.78
C SER A 308 11.28 -6.12 1.91
N GLU A 309 11.52 -7.39 1.60
CA GLU A 309 12.08 -8.37 2.55
C GLU A 309 13.47 -7.95 3.05
N GLU A 310 14.28 -7.37 2.18
CA GLU A 310 15.65 -6.92 2.49
C GLU A 310 15.69 -5.80 3.54
N ASN A 311 14.63 -5.00 3.60
CA ASN A 311 14.52 -3.90 4.56
C ASN A 311 13.71 -4.25 5.81
N PHE A 312 13.15 -5.46 5.90
CA PHE A 312 12.26 -5.85 7.02
C PHE A 312 12.92 -5.71 8.38
N SER A 313 14.18 -6.16 8.52
CA SER A 313 14.93 -6.11 9.78
C SER A 313 15.14 -4.70 10.32
N PHE A 314 15.09 -3.68 9.45
CA PHE A 314 15.24 -2.28 9.84
C PHE A 314 13.93 -1.65 10.29
N TYR A 315 12.79 -2.05 9.71
CA TYR A 315 11.48 -1.50 10.08
C TYR A 315 10.81 -2.25 11.23
N ARG A 316 11.07 -3.56 11.38
CA ARG A 316 10.39 -4.37 12.39
C ARG A 316 10.59 -3.86 13.82
N PRO A 317 11.81 -3.49 14.25
CA PRO A 317 11.99 -2.92 15.59
C PRO A 317 11.22 -1.59 15.80
N LEU A 318 10.99 -0.83 14.72
CA LEU A 318 10.21 0.42 14.79
C LEU A 318 8.72 0.15 15.01
N GLU A 319 8.20 -0.96 14.48
CA GLU A 319 6.82 -1.40 14.70
C GLU A 319 6.55 -1.65 16.19
N ASP A 320 7.48 -2.36 16.84
CA ASP A 320 7.44 -2.65 18.28
C ASP A 320 7.57 -1.34 19.09
N MET A 321 8.48 -0.45 18.68
CA MET A 321 8.72 0.86 19.30
C MET A 321 7.48 1.77 19.24
N ALA A 322 6.75 1.76 18.12
CA ALA A 322 5.60 2.63 17.86
C ALA A 322 4.27 2.10 18.45
N ARG A 323 4.27 0.94 19.13
CA ARG A 323 3.14 0.42 19.93
C ARG A 323 1.79 0.41 19.19
N GLY A 324 1.78 -0.10 17.96
CA GLY A 324 0.58 -0.22 17.12
C GLY A 324 0.17 1.06 16.38
N LEU A 325 0.99 2.11 16.43
CA LEU A 325 0.87 3.29 15.57
C LEU A 325 1.61 3.12 14.24
N LEU A 326 2.51 2.15 14.14
CA LEU A 326 3.18 1.75 12.92
C LEU A 326 2.84 0.30 12.62
N HIS A 327 2.60 -0.02 11.35
CA HIS A 327 2.45 -1.39 10.86
C HIS A 327 3.29 -1.62 9.62
N VAL A 328 4.03 -2.72 9.56
CA VAL A 328 4.91 -3.03 8.42
C VAL A 328 4.31 -4.16 7.59
N PHE A 329 4.12 -3.93 6.30
CA PHE A 329 3.62 -4.90 5.33
C PHE A 329 4.71 -5.27 4.34
N ILE A 330 5.14 -6.54 4.39
CA ILE A 330 6.15 -7.07 3.48
C ILE A 330 5.53 -7.52 2.18
N LEU A 331 5.96 -6.87 1.09
CA LEU A 331 5.46 -7.14 -0.25
C LEU A 331 6.20 -8.30 -0.92
N GLY A 332 7.49 -8.45 -0.67
CA GLY A 332 8.34 -9.48 -1.28
C GLY A 332 9.79 -9.00 -1.39
N SER A 333 10.62 -9.80 -2.05
CA SER A 333 12.01 -9.46 -2.33
C SER A 333 12.14 -8.53 -3.54
N ARG A 334 13.14 -7.64 -3.51
CA ARG A 334 13.53 -6.80 -4.66
C ARG A 334 14.10 -7.64 -5.82
N ASP A 335 14.59 -8.84 -5.53
CA ASP A 335 15.07 -9.79 -6.53
C ASP A 335 13.91 -10.61 -7.16
N SER A 336 12.71 -10.53 -6.60
CA SER A 336 11.51 -11.23 -7.08
C SER A 336 10.26 -10.36 -7.00
N LEU A 337 10.13 -9.44 -7.97
CA LEU A 337 9.06 -8.45 -8.01
C LEU A 337 7.67 -9.04 -8.25
N SER A 338 7.56 -10.28 -8.73
CA SER A 338 6.26 -10.94 -8.91
C SER A 338 5.46 -10.99 -7.61
N LEU A 339 6.10 -11.34 -6.50
CA LEU A 339 5.42 -11.38 -5.20
C LEU A 339 5.03 -9.98 -4.71
N VAL A 340 5.86 -8.97 -5.00
CA VAL A 340 5.56 -7.57 -4.71
C VAL A 340 4.28 -7.15 -5.42
N ALA A 341 4.15 -7.45 -6.71
CA ALA A 341 2.93 -7.21 -7.49
C ALA A 341 1.73 -7.96 -6.91
N THR A 342 1.87 -9.26 -6.59
CA THR A 342 0.81 -10.09 -6.00
C THR A 342 0.24 -9.46 -4.73
N ARG A 343 1.11 -8.92 -3.87
CA ARG A 343 0.73 -8.42 -2.55
C ARG A 343 0.35 -6.94 -2.53
N LEU A 344 0.73 -6.15 -3.53
CA LEU A 344 0.61 -4.68 -3.53
C LEU A 344 -0.77 -4.18 -3.10
N TYR A 345 -1.83 -4.50 -3.85
CA TYR A 345 -3.17 -4.00 -3.51
C TYR A 345 -3.70 -4.56 -2.19
N SER A 346 -3.41 -5.83 -1.90
CA SER A 346 -3.82 -6.44 -0.64
C SER A 346 -3.18 -5.76 0.57
N ALA A 347 -1.93 -5.32 0.45
CA ALA A 347 -1.21 -4.61 1.50
C ALA A 347 -1.76 -3.20 1.70
N ILE A 348 -2.07 -2.48 0.61
CA ILE A 348 -2.73 -1.16 0.68
C ILE A 348 -4.08 -1.28 1.40
N ARG A 349 -4.93 -2.24 0.99
CA ARG A 349 -6.24 -2.45 1.63
C ARG A 349 -6.11 -2.86 3.10
N ARG A 350 -5.18 -3.78 3.43
CA ARG A 350 -4.93 -4.20 4.82
C ARG A 350 -4.37 -3.08 5.70
N ALA A 351 -3.60 -2.15 5.13
CA ALA A 351 -3.16 -0.96 5.86
C ALA A 351 -4.36 -0.08 6.27
N GLU A 352 -5.35 0.09 5.38
CA GLU A 352 -6.59 0.81 5.70
C GLU A 352 -7.46 0.06 6.71
N GLU A 353 -7.57 -1.28 6.59
CA GLU A 353 -8.24 -2.15 7.58
C GLU A 353 -7.61 -1.99 8.97
N ALA A 354 -6.28 -1.82 9.06
CA ALA A 354 -5.56 -1.56 10.30
C ALA A 354 -5.74 -0.10 10.82
N GLY A 355 -6.43 0.75 10.06
CA GLY A 355 -6.72 2.15 10.38
C GLY A 355 -5.58 3.10 10.04
N ALA A 356 -4.64 2.72 9.17
CA ALA A 356 -3.57 3.61 8.73
C ALA A 356 -4.15 4.85 8.05
N ARG A 357 -3.67 6.03 8.45
CA ARG A 357 -4.00 7.32 7.83
C ARG A 357 -2.97 7.71 6.77
N VAL A 358 -1.75 7.21 6.92
CA VAL A 358 -0.63 7.43 6.01
C VAL A 358 0.00 6.08 5.65
N ILE A 359 0.33 5.90 4.37
CA ILE A 359 1.08 4.76 3.86
C ILE A 359 2.40 5.29 3.29
N LEU A 360 3.52 4.74 3.75
CA LEU A 360 4.85 5.03 3.22
C LEU A 360 5.31 3.81 2.42
N SER A 361 5.64 3.99 1.14
CA SER A 361 6.04 2.88 0.28
C SER A 361 7.45 3.08 -0.24
N GLU A 362 8.21 1.99 -0.24
CA GLU A 362 9.37 1.85 -1.12
C GLU A 362 8.96 1.84 -2.60
N THR A 363 9.95 2.00 -3.49
CA THR A 363 9.82 1.81 -4.94
C THR A 363 10.64 0.62 -5.44
N PHE A 364 10.20 0.03 -6.56
CA PHE A 364 10.60 -1.33 -6.99
C PHE A 364 11.14 -1.40 -8.43
N GLY A 365 11.85 -0.38 -8.90
CA GLY A 365 12.42 -0.34 -10.25
C GLY A 365 11.39 -0.04 -11.35
N LEU A 366 11.87 0.01 -12.60
CA LEU A 366 11.08 0.42 -13.78
C LEU A 366 11.16 -0.59 -14.94
N GLU A 367 11.66 -1.79 -14.70
CA GLU A 367 11.83 -2.85 -15.70
C GLU A 367 10.83 -3.99 -15.46
N GLY A 368 10.38 -4.66 -16.53
CA GLY A 368 9.42 -5.76 -16.45
C GLY A 368 8.19 -5.41 -15.62
N ILE A 369 7.81 -6.30 -14.69
CA ILE A 369 6.68 -6.08 -13.76
C ILE A 369 6.92 -4.93 -12.77
N GLY A 370 8.17 -4.51 -12.56
CA GLY A 370 8.53 -3.33 -11.76
C GLY A 370 7.90 -2.06 -12.32
N LEU A 371 7.82 -1.93 -13.65
CA LEU A 371 7.12 -0.83 -14.31
C LEU A 371 5.62 -0.80 -13.96
N ALA A 372 4.97 -1.96 -13.89
CA ALA A 372 3.58 -2.07 -13.48
C ALA A 372 3.39 -1.66 -12.01
N ILE A 373 4.24 -2.14 -11.10
CA ILE A 373 4.22 -1.75 -9.68
C ILE A 373 4.41 -0.23 -9.53
N ALA A 374 5.42 0.34 -10.20
CA ALA A 374 5.71 1.77 -10.17
C ALA A 374 4.52 2.59 -10.68
N ASN A 375 3.92 2.18 -11.81
CA ASN A 375 2.73 2.81 -12.35
C ASN A 375 1.58 2.83 -11.32
N ARG A 376 1.29 1.70 -10.66
CA ARG A 376 0.21 1.64 -9.65
C ARG A 376 0.51 2.50 -8.42
N LEU A 377 1.75 2.50 -7.95
CA LEU A 377 2.19 3.30 -6.82
C LEU A 377 2.15 4.81 -7.10
N GLU A 378 2.51 5.26 -8.31
CA GLU A 378 2.42 6.66 -8.72
C GLU A 378 0.96 7.15 -8.78
N TYR A 379 0.05 6.33 -9.32
CA TYR A 379 -1.39 6.64 -9.26
C TYR A 379 -1.92 6.68 -7.82
N ALA A 380 -1.56 5.68 -7.00
CA ALA A 380 -2.01 5.59 -5.61
C ALA A 380 -1.50 6.76 -4.75
N SER A 381 -0.26 7.21 -4.98
CA SER A 381 0.33 8.37 -4.28
C SER A 381 -0.18 9.71 -4.82
N ARG A 382 -0.73 9.73 -6.03
CA ARG A 382 -1.02 10.96 -6.80
C ARG A 382 0.24 11.81 -7.00
N GLY A 383 1.36 11.16 -7.31
CA GLY A 383 2.68 11.78 -7.46
C GLY A 383 3.30 12.28 -6.15
N LYS A 384 2.73 11.96 -4.99
CA LYS A 384 3.28 12.39 -3.70
C LYS A 384 4.50 11.55 -3.35
N LYS A 385 5.63 12.24 -3.19
CA LYS A 385 6.89 11.67 -2.74
C LYS A 385 7.19 12.16 -1.33
N LEU A 386 7.87 11.33 -0.54
CA LEU A 386 8.48 11.80 0.69
C LEU A 386 9.47 12.93 0.34
N PRO A 387 9.51 14.02 1.12
CA PRO A 387 10.46 15.10 0.90
C PRO A 387 11.88 14.56 0.73
N GLY A 388 12.55 14.99 -0.34
CA GLY A 388 13.97 14.69 -0.53
C GLY A 388 14.85 15.42 0.48
N ASP A 389 14.40 16.62 0.88
CA ASP A 389 15.05 17.43 1.89
C ASP A 389 14.56 17.04 3.29
N LEU A 390 15.34 16.20 3.96
CA LEU A 390 15.11 15.81 5.36
C LEU A 390 15.45 16.95 6.33
N SER A 391 15.89 18.12 5.85
CA SER A 391 16.43 19.22 6.67
C SER A 391 15.40 20.13 7.34
N VAL A 392 14.11 20.07 6.98
CA VAL A 392 13.19 21.16 7.38
C VAL A 392 12.74 21.06 8.84
N THR A 393 12.71 19.85 9.43
CA THR A 393 12.46 19.68 10.87
C THR A 393 13.16 18.44 11.44
N PRO A 394 14.00 18.56 12.48
CA PRO A 394 14.65 17.41 13.11
C PRO A 394 13.65 16.47 13.79
N LEU A 395 14.06 15.21 13.96
CA LEU A 395 13.43 14.29 14.91
C LEU A 395 13.94 14.64 16.31
N ASN A 396 13.05 15.05 17.20
CA ASN A 396 13.36 15.51 18.55
C ASN A 396 13.23 14.37 19.56
N LEU A 397 14.36 13.95 20.14
CA LEU A 397 14.43 12.98 21.22
C LEU A 397 14.60 13.69 22.56
N LEU A 398 13.82 13.29 23.56
CA LEU A 398 13.91 13.79 24.93
C LEU A 398 14.23 12.66 25.91
N MET A 399 15.40 12.72 26.54
CA MET A 399 15.86 11.74 27.52
C MET A 399 15.44 12.14 28.93
N ILE A 400 14.74 11.28 29.67
CA ILE A 400 14.15 11.61 30.97
C ILE A 400 14.73 10.75 32.09
N CYS A 401 15.24 11.39 33.15
CA CYS A 401 15.56 10.72 34.42
C CYS A 401 15.01 11.49 35.63
N THR A 402 15.46 11.14 36.85
CA THR A 402 15.01 11.81 38.08
C THR A 402 15.50 13.25 38.15
N GLY A 403 16.81 13.45 38.37
CA GLY A 403 17.41 14.76 38.65
C GLY A 403 18.06 15.47 37.46
N ASN A 404 18.12 14.84 36.29
CA ASN A 404 18.82 15.36 35.10
C ASN A 404 20.27 15.80 35.36
N THR A 405 20.96 15.05 36.21
CA THR A 405 22.37 15.28 36.60
C THR A 405 23.26 14.06 36.34
N CYS A 406 22.68 12.87 36.12
CA CYS A 406 23.43 11.62 35.92
C CYS A 406 22.98 10.90 34.63
N ARG A 407 21.92 10.06 34.70
CA ARG A 407 21.49 9.16 33.61
C ARG A 407 21.10 9.86 32.30
N SER A 408 20.19 10.83 32.33
CA SER A 408 19.71 11.47 31.10
C SER A 408 20.74 12.39 30.42
N PRO A 409 21.63 13.11 31.14
CA PRO A 409 22.77 13.79 30.52
C PRO A 409 23.75 12.83 29.85
N MET A 410 24.10 11.72 30.53
CA MET A 410 24.93 10.66 29.94
C MET A 410 24.28 10.12 28.66
N ALA A 411 22.98 9.79 28.72
CA ALA A 411 22.23 9.29 27.57
C ALA A 411 22.20 10.29 26.39
N GLU A 412 21.98 11.57 26.66
CA GLU A 412 22.01 12.63 25.64
C GLU A 412 23.38 12.70 24.95
N GLY A 413 24.47 12.76 25.73
CA GLY A 413 25.83 12.84 25.20
C GLY A 413 26.22 11.60 24.39
N ILE A 414 25.97 10.41 24.94
CA ILE A 414 26.25 9.12 24.30
C ILE A 414 25.50 8.99 22.98
N PHE A 415 24.20 9.32 22.95
CA PHE A 415 23.43 9.22 21.72
C PHE A 415 23.93 10.21 20.66
N LYS A 416 24.26 11.46 21.04
CA LYS A 416 24.81 12.45 20.11
C LYS A 416 26.08 11.93 19.44
N GLU A 417 26.99 11.33 20.19
CA GLU A 417 28.22 10.77 19.61
C GLU A 417 27.94 9.53 18.77
N SER A 418 27.08 8.63 19.25
CA SER A 418 26.66 7.45 18.48
C SER A 418 25.98 7.81 17.15
N TRP A 419 25.21 8.91 17.11
CA TRP A 419 24.55 9.39 15.90
C TRP A 419 25.56 9.94 14.88
N LYS A 420 26.58 10.65 15.34
CA LYS A 420 27.72 11.09 14.51
C LYS A 420 28.47 9.90 13.92
N GLU A 421 28.77 8.88 14.74
CA GLU A 421 29.42 7.66 14.26
C GLU A 421 28.58 6.93 13.20
N ALA A 422 27.25 6.98 13.32
CA ALA A 422 26.31 6.43 12.35
C ALA A 422 26.14 7.30 11.08
N GLY A 423 26.88 8.40 10.96
CA GLY A 423 26.94 9.24 9.77
C GLY A 423 25.80 10.27 9.62
N GLU A 424 24.95 10.42 10.63
CA GLU A 424 23.86 11.42 10.69
C GLU A 424 23.03 11.54 9.39
N PRO A 425 22.41 10.45 8.90
CA PRO A 425 21.73 10.44 7.59
C PRO A 425 20.56 11.42 7.48
N TYR A 426 20.05 11.90 8.62
CA TYR A 426 19.01 12.92 8.71
C TYR A 426 19.10 13.63 10.08
N PRO A 427 18.50 14.82 10.24
CA PRO A 427 18.66 15.58 11.48
C PRO A 427 17.89 14.94 12.65
N ILE A 428 18.63 14.60 13.71
CA ILE A 428 18.09 14.26 15.03
C ILE A 428 18.59 15.31 16.03
N GLN A 429 17.68 15.88 16.81
CA GLN A 429 18.01 16.71 17.96
C GLN A 429 17.73 15.93 19.24
N VAL A 430 18.71 15.91 20.15
CA VAL A 430 18.58 15.21 21.44
C VAL A 430 18.76 16.21 22.57
N SER A 431 17.85 16.14 23.52
CA SER A 431 17.86 16.91 24.76
C SER A 431 17.54 16.01 25.95
N SER A 432 17.75 16.50 27.17
CA SER A 432 17.42 15.77 28.39
C SER A 432 16.74 16.65 29.43
N ALA A 433 15.90 16.03 30.27
CA ALA A 433 15.19 16.69 31.36
C ALA A 433 14.96 15.76 32.57
N GLY A 434 14.55 16.35 33.69
CA GLY A 434 14.35 15.67 34.98
C GLY A 434 12.92 15.78 35.48
N VAL A 435 12.33 14.67 35.93
CA VAL A 435 10.97 14.68 36.53
C VAL A 435 10.92 15.34 37.91
N SER A 436 12.06 15.43 38.60
CA SER A 436 12.21 16.03 39.93
C SER A 436 13.62 16.60 40.07
N THR A 437 13.85 17.79 39.51
CA THR A 437 15.16 18.45 39.50
C THR A 437 15.08 19.92 39.89
N VAL A 438 16.19 20.44 40.44
CA VAL A 438 16.45 21.87 40.57
C VAL A 438 17.11 22.33 39.28
N PRO A 439 16.58 23.33 38.55
CA PRO A 439 17.16 23.80 37.30
C PRO A 439 18.58 24.38 37.48
N GLY A 440 19.44 24.21 36.48
CA GLY A 440 20.78 24.83 36.43
C GLY A 440 21.86 24.09 37.22
N MET A 441 21.58 22.91 37.74
CA MET A 441 22.59 22.07 38.40
C MET A 441 23.49 21.42 37.34
N PRO A 442 24.82 21.36 37.56
CA PRO A 442 25.71 20.68 36.64
C PRO A 442 25.46 19.16 36.66
N ALA A 443 25.90 18.46 35.62
CA ALA A 443 26.07 17.01 35.70
C ALA A 443 27.01 16.64 36.85
N SER A 444 26.76 15.51 37.52
CA SER A 444 27.64 15.06 38.60
C SER A 444 29.05 14.76 38.07
N GLN A 445 30.08 14.98 38.89
CA GLN A 445 31.46 14.76 38.46
C GLN A 445 31.69 13.31 38.03
N GLU A 446 31.06 12.36 38.71
CA GLU A 446 31.14 10.94 38.42
C GLU A 446 30.50 10.60 37.07
N ALA A 447 29.38 11.24 36.72
CA ALA A 447 28.73 11.06 35.43
C ALA A 447 29.56 11.66 34.30
N VAL A 448 30.15 12.85 34.51
CA VAL A 448 31.07 13.49 33.55
C VAL A 448 32.28 12.58 33.32
N GLU A 449 32.87 12.03 34.38
CA GLU A 449 34.04 11.16 34.28
C GLU A 449 33.72 9.82 33.61
N ALA A 450 32.56 9.21 33.93
CA ALA A 450 32.15 7.94 33.34
C ALA A 450 32.05 8.02 31.81
N VAL A 451 31.40 9.06 31.27
CA VAL A 451 31.24 9.20 29.80
C VAL A 451 32.43 9.85 29.10
N ARG A 452 33.28 10.60 29.83
CA ARG A 452 34.55 11.12 29.27
C ARG A 452 35.46 10.00 28.79
N ARG A 453 35.48 8.85 29.48
CA ARG A 453 36.25 7.66 29.07
C ARG A 453 35.74 7.05 27.76
N MET A 454 34.51 7.36 27.37
CA MET A 454 33.88 6.97 26.10
C MET A 454 34.02 8.06 25.02
N GLY A 455 34.79 9.12 25.27
CA GLY A 455 34.96 10.24 24.33
C GLY A 455 33.81 11.26 24.34
N VAL A 456 32.88 11.17 25.29
CA VAL A 456 31.71 12.05 25.39
C VAL A 456 31.94 13.13 26.46
N ASP A 457 31.66 14.39 26.13
CA ASP A 457 31.75 15.51 27.08
C ASP A 457 30.37 16.07 27.45
N ILE A 458 29.99 15.92 28.72
CA ILE A 458 28.78 16.50 29.31
C ILE A 458 29.08 17.55 30.39
N SER A 459 30.33 18.05 30.48
CA SER A 459 30.76 19.00 31.51
C SER A 459 30.04 20.34 31.49
N ARG A 460 29.45 20.71 30.34
CA ARG A 460 28.65 21.93 30.16
C ARG A 460 27.15 21.72 30.34
N HIS A 461 26.72 20.50 30.67
CA HIS A 461 25.31 20.17 30.89
C HIS A 461 24.77 20.95 32.09
N LEU A 462 23.53 21.44 31.97
CA LEU A 462 22.77 22.06 33.05
C LEU A 462 21.40 21.41 33.13
N SER A 463 20.99 21.03 34.34
CA SER A 463 19.72 20.37 34.55
C SER A 463 18.53 21.24 34.14
N ALA A 464 17.55 20.63 33.50
CA ALA A 464 16.28 21.23 33.13
C ALA A 464 15.12 20.38 33.66
N PRO A 465 14.08 20.99 34.25
CA PRO A 465 12.88 20.26 34.63
C PRO A 465 12.08 19.86 33.40
N VAL A 466 11.36 18.74 33.50
CA VAL A 466 10.34 18.40 32.50
C VAL A 466 9.27 19.49 32.50
N SER A 467 9.04 20.09 31.33
CA SER A 467 8.00 21.10 31.11
C SER A 467 7.01 20.61 30.07
N LYS A 468 5.86 21.27 29.97
CA LYS A 468 4.87 20.95 28.94
C LYS A 468 5.45 21.21 27.55
N GLU A 469 6.19 22.30 27.41
CA GLU A 469 6.82 22.73 26.16
C GLU A 469 7.87 21.72 25.68
N SER A 470 8.71 21.19 26.59
CA SER A 470 9.69 20.17 26.21
C SER A 470 9.05 18.85 25.80
N LEU A 471 7.95 18.47 26.45
CA LEU A 471 7.17 17.30 26.07
C LEU A 471 6.46 17.50 24.73
N GLU A 472 5.86 18.67 24.49
CA GLU A 472 5.19 18.99 23.21
C GLU A 472 6.17 19.03 22.04
N ALA A 473 7.36 19.59 22.24
CA ALA A 473 8.41 19.69 21.22
C ALA A 473 9.06 18.34 20.88
N ALA A 474 9.07 17.39 21.82
CA ALA A 474 9.63 16.06 21.60
C ALA A 474 8.75 15.21 20.69
N ASP A 475 9.36 14.56 19.70
CA ASP A 475 8.69 13.50 18.92
C ASP A 475 8.76 12.19 19.69
N LEU A 476 9.87 11.87 20.35
CA LEU A 476 10.02 10.65 21.16
C LEU A 476 10.62 10.97 22.53
N ILE A 477 9.99 10.46 23.59
CA ILE A 477 10.40 10.67 24.97
C ILE A 477 10.86 9.33 25.55
N ILE A 478 12.14 9.23 25.88
CA ILE A 478 12.78 8.02 26.40
C ILE A 478 13.04 8.17 27.89
N ALA A 479 12.25 7.49 28.70
CA ALA A 479 12.36 7.42 30.14
C ALA A 479 13.37 6.35 30.58
N MET A 480 14.22 6.69 31.56
CA MET A 480 15.20 5.75 32.11
C MET A 480 14.57 4.60 32.89
N THR A 481 13.35 4.80 33.43
CA THR A 481 12.63 3.79 34.23
C THR A 481 11.14 3.75 33.92
N ARG A 482 10.48 2.63 34.22
CA ARG A 482 9.01 2.51 34.18
C ARG A 482 8.32 3.50 35.12
N ALA A 483 8.93 3.78 36.28
CA ALA A 483 8.40 4.77 37.22
C ALA A 483 8.40 6.18 36.62
N HIS A 484 9.47 6.59 35.92
CA HIS A 484 9.51 7.86 35.19
C HIS A 484 8.40 7.94 34.14
N LYS A 485 8.22 6.87 33.34
CA LYS A 485 7.13 6.78 32.37
C LYS A 485 5.76 6.95 33.04
N GLN A 486 5.50 6.25 34.15
CA GLN A 486 4.24 6.37 34.88
C GLN A 486 4.00 7.78 35.43
N MET A 487 5.03 8.44 35.96
CA MET A 487 4.93 9.83 36.42
C MET A 487 4.58 10.79 35.28
N LEU A 488 5.20 10.62 34.11
CA LEU A 488 4.87 11.42 32.92
C LEU A 488 3.45 11.17 32.46
N LEU A 489 3.01 9.91 32.37
CA LEU A 489 1.66 9.55 31.94
C LEU A 489 0.57 10.05 32.91
N ALA A 490 0.85 10.08 34.21
CA ALA A 490 -0.06 10.60 35.21
C ALA A 490 -0.23 12.12 35.12
N ARG A 491 0.81 12.84 34.70
CA ARG A 491 0.83 14.30 34.64
C ARG A 491 0.48 14.85 33.25
N TYR A 492 0.80 14.12 32.19
CA TYR A 492 0.68 14.50 30.78
C TYR A 492 0.13 13.33 29.93
N PRO A 493 -1.10 12.87 30.20
CA PRO A 493 -1.67 11.69 29.54
C PRO A 493 -1.74 11.83 28.01
N GLU A 494 -1.90 13.05 27.49
CA GLU A 494 -1.94 13.36 26.05
C GLU A 494 -0.65 12.99 25.31
N SER A 495 0.49 12.99 26.00
CA SER A 495 1.79 12.63 25.41
C SER A 495 2.06 11.12 25.44
N GLY A 496 1.13 10.30 25.95
CA GLY A 496 1.42 8.91 26.26
C GLY A 496 1.78 8.00 25.09
N HIS A 497 1.42 8.40 23.86
CA HIS A 497 1.76 7.70 22.63
C HIS A 497 3.24 7.83 22.24
N LYS A 498 3.96 8.80 22.82
CA LYS A 498 5.37 9.08 22.56
C LYS A 498 6.28 8.90 23.79
N VAL A 499 5.75 8.45 24.92
CA VAL A 499 6.54 8.12 26.12
C VAL A 499 6.82 6.62 26.20
N VAL A 500 8.10 6.28 26.13
CA VAL A 500 8.63 4.91 26.17
C VAL A 500 9.80 4.81 27.15
N THR A 501 10.16 3.61 27.61
CA THR A 501 11.41 3.38 28.33
C THR A 501 12.54 3.02 27.37
N LEU A 502 13.79 3.17 27.80
CA LEU A 502 14.94 2.75 26.99
C LEU A 502 14.85 1.26 26.60
N SER A 503 14.40 0.41 27.52
CA SER A 503 14.17 -1.02 27.26
C SER A 503 12.99 -1.34 26.35
N GLU A 504 12.03 -0.41 26.16
CA GLU A 504 10.95 -0.58 25.17
C GLU A 504 11.43 -0.25 23.75
N VAL A 505 12.36 0.70 23.60
CA VAL A 505 12.95 1.05 22.29
C VAL A 505 14.15 0.17 21.93
N TRP A 506 14.81 -0.41 22.93
CA TRP A 506 15.94 -1.31 22.76
C TRP A 506 15.89 -2.46 23.80
N PRO A 507 15.27 -3.60 23.48
CA PRO A 507 15.04 -4.69 24.43
C PRO A 507 16.31 -5.24 25.11
N GLU A 508 17.48 -5.16 24.46
CA GLU A 508 18.75 -5.62 25.05
C GLU A 508 19.21 -4.78 26.26
N THR A 509 18.59 -3.63 26.53
CA THR A 509 18.81 -2.88 27.78
C THR A 509 18.42 -3.72 29.00
N GLY A 510 17.50 -4.68 28.87
CA GLY A 510 17.17 -5.64 29.92
C GLY A 510 16.33 -5.11 31.09
N GLY A 511 15.95 -3.83 31.09
CA GLY A 511 15.06 -3.28 32.12
C GLY A 511 15.18 -1.77 32.35
N ASP A 512 14.99 -1.37 33.60
CA ASP A 512 15.16 0.01 34.05
C ASP A 512 16.66 0.35 34.20
N VAL A 513 17.04 1.57 33.81
CA VAL A 513 18.39 2.08 34.04
C VAL A 513 18.50 2.55 35.49
N ILE A 514 19.17 1.74 36.31
CA ILE A 514 19.34 1.95 37.76
C ILE A 514 20.01 3.30 38.04
N ASP A 515 19.54 4.01 39.07
CA ASP A 515 20.10 5.31 39.44
C ASP A 515 21.46 5.16 40.15
N PRO A 516 22.55 5.75 39.62
CA PRO A 516 23.85 5.73 40.28
C PRO A 516 24.03 6.88 41.28
N TYR A 517 23.05 7.77 41.44
CA TYR A 517 23.17 8.95 42.29
C TYR A 517 23.61 8.59 43.72
N GLY A 518 24.68 9.23 44.19
CA GLY A 518 25.28 8.99 45.51
C GLY A 518 26.03 7.66 45.67
N LYS A 519 26.22 6.88 44.60
CA LYS A 519 27.00 5.63 44.62
C LYS A 519 28.46 5.84 44.21
N SER A 520 29.24 4.76 44.19
CA SER A 520 30.65 4.75 43.77
C SER A 520 30.80 5.04 42.27
N GLN A 521 31.99 5.49 41.86
CA GLN A 521 32.33 5.70 40.45
C GLN A 521 32.07 4.44 39.60
N GLU A 522 32.34 3.24 40.13
CA GLU A 522 32.09 1.97 39.45
C GLU A 522 30.62 1.79 39.06
N GLU A 523 29.68 2.27 39.88
CA GLU A 523 28.23 2.18 39.57
C GLU A 523 27.82 3.21 38.49
N TYR A 524 28.49 4.36 38.43
CA TYR A 524 28.35 5.30 37.31
C TYR A 524 28.91 4.70 36.02
N ASP A 525 30.07 4.07 36.08
CA ASP A 525 30.73 3.43 34.94
C ASP A 525 29.83 2.32 34.36
N LYS A 526 29.31 1.41 35.20
CA LYS A 526 28.33 0.39 34.78
C LYS A 526 27.08 0.98 34.14
N THR A 527 26.58 2.09 34.70
CA THR A 527 25.41 2.78 34.14
C THR A 527 25.72 3.37 32.76
N ALA A 528 26.89 3.99 32.61
CA ALA A 528 27.35 4.53 31.33
C ALA A 528 27.51 3.42 30.29
N GLU A 529 28.11 2.27 30.64
CA GLU A 529 28.31 1.14 29.73
C GLU A 529 26.97 0.56 29.23
N LEU A 530 25.98 0.44 30.12
CA LEU A 530 24.63 0.02 29.74
C LEU A 530 23.97 1.01 28.78
N LEU A 531 24.11 2.31 29.05
CA LEU A 531 23.59 3.38 28.20
C LEU A 531 24.28 3.37 26.83
N GLU A 532 25.60 3.26 26.80
CA GLU A 532 26.40 3.18 25.57
C GLU A 532 25.96 2.03 24.69
N LYS A 533 25.92 0.81 25.24
CA LYS A 533 25.46 -0.38 24.49
C LYS A 533 24.07 -0.16 23.88
N SER A 534 23.14 0.38 24.68
CA SER A 534 21.74 0.54 24.26
C SER A 534 21.55 1.64 23.23
N LEU A 535 22.16 2.81 23.46
CA LEU A 535 21.97 4.00 22.63
C LEU A 535 22.76 3.91 21.32
N ARG A 536 23.90 3.22 21.31
CA ARG A 536 24.63 2.91 20.07
C ARG A 536 23.85 1.96 19.18
N GLY A 537 23.22 0.95 19.77
CA GLY A 537 22.29 0.06 19.07
C GLY A 537 21.10 0.81 18.47
N LEU A 538 20.47 1.69 19.28
CA LEU A 538 19.38 2.54 18.82
C LEU A 538 19.81 3.50 17.70
N ALA A 539 20.96 4.16 17.82
CA ALA A 539 21.48 5.07 16.80
C ALA A 539 21.72 4.33 15.47
N LYS A 540 22.29 3.12 15.51
CA LYS A 540 22.49 2.29 14.32
C LYS A 540 21.15 1.85 13.70
N LEU A 541 20.17 1.46 14.50
CA LEU A 541 18.84 1.12 14.01
C LEU A 541 18.20 2.31 13.30
N LEU A 542 18.23 3.50 13.93
CA LEU A 542 17.65 4.72 13.39
C LEU A 542 18.38 5.19 12.13
N SER A 543 19.70 5.01 12.03
CA SER A 543 20.44 5.43 10.83
C SER A 543 20.08 4.61 9.59
N GLY A 544 19.44 3.45 9.78
CA GLY A 544 19.11 2.53 8.71
C GLY A 544 20.35 2.07 7.96
N GLN A 545 21.49 1.90 8.65
CA GLN A 545 22.76 1.42 8.08
C GLN A 545 23.10 -0.02 8.48
#